data_AF-A0A1F3TRY1-F1
#
_entry.id   AF-A0A1F3TRY1-F1
#
_cell.length_a   1.000
_cell.length_b   1.000
_cell.length_c   1.000
_cell.angle_alpha   90.00
_cell.angle_beta   90.00
_cell.angle_gamma   90.00
#
_symmetry.space_group_name_H-M   'P 1'
#
loop_
_entity.id
_entity.type
_entity.pdbx_description
1 polymer ?
#
loop_
_entity_poly.entity_id
_entity_poly.type
_entity_poly.pdbx_seq_one_letter_code
_entity_poly.pdbx_strand_id
1 'polypeptide(L)'
;MRYIWCFILSSAFLVSTAMAMNYSGVITRSDLKKYRIKEARLQKTFTLVFENLQLENLFKKLKEHDFISIEGARSSTSTTIRVDSIHYVGLHDLIGNWKGDDNYCYRFKSFTHLIIFPAQKKNCKMEIVAGREYAYTINPTEHDWLLLLSDNQANYVADFILKNSNSVEMSLYDSNTGDILRTIKLRK
;
A
#
# COMPACT_ATOMS: atom_id res chain seq x y z
N MET A 1 -46.79 41.24 40.27
CA MET A 1 -45.40 40.93 39.90
C MET A 1 -45.29 39.44 39.68
N ARG A 2 -44.98 39.00 38.45
CA ARG A 2 -44.87 37.59 38.06
C ARG A 2 -43.57 37.44 37.29
N TYR A 3 -42.56 36.79 37.88
CA TYR A 3 -41.29 36.51 37.21
C TYR A 3 -41.39 35.14 36.54
N ILE A 4 -41.33 35.13 35.21
CA ILE A 4 -41.26 33.92 34.40
C ILE A 4 -39.79 33.53 34.32
N TRP A 5 -39.43 32.41 34.95
CA TRP A 5 -38.12 31.78 34.80
C TRP A 5 -38.09 30.99 33.50
N CYS A 6 -37.42 31.51 32.47
CA CYS A 6 -37.04 30.74 31.29
C CYS A 6 -35.80 29.90 31.63
N PHE A 7 -36.01 28.62 31.94
CA PHE A 7 -34.94 27.63 31.94
C PHE A 7 -34.53 27.35 30.48
N ILE A 8 -33.41 27.94 30.04
CA ILE A 8 -32.78 27.58 28.76
C ILE A 8 -32.05 26.26 28.98
N LEU A 9 -32.68 25.17 28.53
CA LEU A 9 -32.09 23.83 28.53
C LEU A 9 -31.02 23.78 27.43
N SER A 10 -29.78 24.13 27.77
CA SER A 10 -28.62 23.97 26.91
C SER A 10 -28.30 22.49 26.74
N SER A 11 -28.88 21.85 25.72
CA SER A 11 -28.47 20.52 25.27
C SER A 11 -27.07 20.60 24.65
N ALA A 12 -26.04 20.34 25.45
CA ALA A 12 -24.68 20.10 24.97
C ALA A 12 -24.68 18.82 24.14
N PHE A 13 -24.72 18.95 22.81
CA PHE A 13 -24.46 17.84 21.90
C PHE A 13 -23.00 17.42 22.06
N LEU A 14 -22.77 16.31 22.78
CA LEU A 14 -21.50 15.59 22.77
C LEU A 14 -21.34 14.95 21.38
N VAL A 15 -20.77 15.68 20.44
CA VAL A 15 -20.35 15.14 19.15
C VAL A 15 -19.14 14.26 19.42
N SER A 16 -19.32 12.94 19.43
CA SER A 16 -18.19 12.00 19.47
C SER A 16 -17.46 12.07 18.12
N THR A 17 -16.37 12.83 18.07
CA THR A 17 -15.52 12.89 16.88
C THR A 17 -14.81 11.54 16.72
N ALA A 18 -15.25 10.73 15.76
CA ALA A 18 -14.44 9.61 15.31
C ALA A 18 -13.21 10.20 14.61
N MET A 19 -12.03 10.09 15.25
CA MET A 19 -10.79 10.55 14.64
C MET A 19 -10.32 9.54 13.60
N ALA A 20 -9.87 10.04 12.46
CA ALA A 20 -9.17 9.25 11.46
C ALA A 20 -7.85 8.72 12.06
N MET A 21 -7.56 7.45 11.81
CA MET A 21 -6.36 6.77 12.29
C MET A 21 -5.73 5.95 11.18
N ASN A 22 -4.42 5.74 11.28
CA ASN A 22 -3.67 4.89 10.38
C ASN A 22 -3.78 3.42 10.79
N TYR A 23 -4.13 2.58 9.84
CA TYR A 23 -4.13 1.12 9.99
C TYR A 23 -3.24 0.50 8.94
N SER A 24 -2.59 -0.60 9.29
CA SER A 24 -1.84 -1.36 8.31
C SER A 24 -1.86 -2.83 8.65
N GLY A 25 -1.83 -3.69 7.64
CA GLY A 25 -1.96 -5.11 7.89
C GLY A 25 -2.02 -5.95 6.63
N VAL A 26 -2.10 -7.26 6.86
CA VAL A 26 -2.19 -8.24 5.79
C VAL A 26 -3.66 -8.54 5.52
N ILE A 27 -4.02 -8.58 4.24
CA ILE A 27 -5.36 -8.97 3.80
C ILE A 27 -5.57 -10.44 4.12
N THR A 28 -6.64 -10.71 4.86
CA THR A 28 -7.09 -12.08 5.17
C THR A 28 -8.45 -12.23 4.50
N ARG A 29 -8.59 -13.13 3.52
CA ARG A 29 -9.84 -13.16 2.77
C ARG A 29 -10.93 -13.80 3.63
N SER A 30 -12.15 -13.30 3.46
CA SER A 30 -13.36 -13.95 3.92
C SER A 30 -14.23 -14.16 2.71
N ASP A 31 -14.61 -15.40 2.46
CA ASP A 31 -15.31 -15.91 1.27
C ASP A 31 -16.73 -15.31 1.04
N LEU A 32 -17.06 -14.18 1.67
CA LEU A 32 -18.41 -13.64 1.82
C LEU A 32 -18.51 -12.12 1.56
N LYS A 33 -17.79 -11.57 0.57
CA LYS A 33 -17.80 -10.12 0.23
C LYS A 33 -17.38 -9.18 1.37
N LYS A 34 -16.70 -9.69 2.40
CA LYS A 34 -16.20 -8.90 3.53
C LYS A 34 -14.69 -8.73 3.38
N TYR A 35 -14.26 -7.53 3.01
CA TYR A 35 -12.86 -7.16 2.99
C TYR A 35 -12.33 -7.11 4.42
N ARG A 36 -11.25 -7.83 4.72
CA ARG A 36 -10.68 -7.89 6.07
C ARG A 36 -9.17 -7.73 6.06
N ILE A 37 -8.67 -7.10 7.11
CA ILE A 37 -7.24 -6.99 7.37
C ILE A 37 -6.92 -7.53 8.76
N LYS A 38 -5.82 -8.26 8.87
CA LYS A 38 -5.19 -8.55 10.16
C LYS A 38 -4.22 -7.42 10.44
N GLU A 39 -4.62 -6.50 11.32
CA GLU A 39 -3.86 -5.29 11.62
C GLU A 39 -2.57 -5.63 12.36
N ALA A 40 -1.45 -5.06 11.90
CA ALA A 40 -0.10 -5.47 12.28
C ALA A 40 0.23 -5.16 13.74
N ARG A 41 -0.28 -4.07 14.30
CA ARG A 41 0.05 -3.64 15.66
C ARG A 41 -0.79 -4.36 16.72
N LEU A 42 -2.08 -4.50 16.48
CA LEU A 42 -3.07 -5.06 17.41
C LEU A 42 -3.23 -6.57 17.21
N GLN A 43 -2.75 -7.13 16.10
CA GLN A 43 -2.92 -8.54 15.72
C GLN A 43 -4.39 -8.97 15.69
N LYS A 44 -5.29 -8.02 15.47
CA LYS A 44 -6.75 -8.20 15.40
C LYS A 44 -7.23 -8.08 13.97
N THR A 45 -8.28 -8.83 13.64
CA THR A 45 -8.92 -8.76 12.34
C THR A 45 -10.01 -7.70 12.34
N PHE A 46 -9.96 -6.80 11.38
CA PHE A 46 -10.95 -5.76 11.15
C PHE A 46 -11.63 -5.98 9.79
N THR A 47 -12.91 -5.64 9.71
CA THR A 47 -13.65 -5.55 8.44
C THR A 47 -13.50 -4.15 7.89
N LEU A 48 -13.19 -4.03 6.61
CA LEU A 48 -13.12 -2.77 5.90
C LEU A 48 -14.45 -2.48 5.22
N VAL A 49 -14.91 -1.24 5.35
CA VAL A 49 -16.08 -0.72 4.63
C VAL A 49 -15.63 0.50 3.83
N PHE A 50 -16.00 0.52 2.56
CA PHE A 50 -15.69 1.59 1.62
C PHE A 50 -16.97 2.35 1.31
N GLU A 51 -16.97 3.67 1.53
CA GLU A 51 -18.08 4.54 1.12
C GLU A 51 -17.95 4.98 -0.34
N ASN A 52 -16.74 4.88 -0.89
CA ASN A 52 -16.41 5.25 -2.26
C ASN A 52 -16.16 3.98 -3.12
N LEU A 53 -16.93 3.83 -4.19
CA LEU A 53 -16.78 2.74 -5.17
C LEU A 53 -15.39 2.70 -5.81
N GLN A 54 -14.75 3.85 -6.02
CA GLN A 54 -13.40 3.95 -6.54
C GLN A 54 -12.40 3.29 -5.60
N LEU A 55 -12.43 3.62 -4.30
CA LEU A 55 -11.56 2.98 -3.29
C LEU A 55 -11.84 1.48 -3.18
N GLU A 56 -13.12 1.08 -3.25
CA GLU A 56 -13.49 -0.32 -3.26
C GLU A 56 -12.90 -1.05 -4.48
N ASN A 57 -12.93 -0.43 -5.66
CA ASN A 57 -12.35 -0.99 -6.88
C ASN A 57 -10.82 -1.07 -6.83
N LEU A 58 -10.14 -0.10 -6.24
CA LEU A 58 -8.70 -0.18 -5.98
C LEU A 58 -8.38 -1.35 -5.05
N PHE A 59 -9.19 -1.55 -4.00
CA PHE A 59 -9.02 -2.68 -3.08
C PHE A 59 -9.24 -4.04 -3.75
N LYS A 60 -10.20 -4.15 -4.68
CA LYS A 60 -10.51 -5.40 -5.41
C LYS A 60 -9.32 -5.94 -6.22
N LYS A 61 -8.33 -5.10 -6.56
CA LYS A 61 -7.09 -5.51 -7.23
C LYS A 61 -6.17 -6.34 -6.34
N LEU A 62 -6.33 -6.22 -5.02
CA LEU A 62 -5.50 -6.90 -4.03
C LEU A 62 -6.00 -8.32 -3.75
N LYS A 63 -5.05 -9.19 -3.41
CA LYS A 63 -5.26 -10.60 -3.12
C LYS A 63 -5.08 -10.87 -1.63
N GLU A 64 -5.43 -12.09 -1.24
CA GLU A 64 -5.05 -12.58 0.08
C GLU A 64 -3.53 -12.58 0.24
N HIS A 65 -3.06 -12.28 1.45
CA HIS A 65 -1.65 -12.10 1.82
C HIS A 65 -0.97 -10.82 1.31
N ASP A 66 -1.63 -10.02 0.48
CA ASP A 66 -1.16 -8.66 0.19
C ASP A 66 -1.22 -7.80 1.46
N PHE A 67 -0.35 -6.81 1.53
CA PHE A 67 -0.32 -5.81 2.58
C PHE A 67 -1.02 -4.53 2.14
N ILE A 68 -1.66 -3.85 3.09
CA ILE A 68 -2.26 -2.55 2.85
C ILE A 68 -2.01 -1.62 4.03
N SER A 69 -1.74 -0.34 3.74
CA SER A 69 -1.79 0.76 4.68
C SER A 69 -2.89 1.72 4.27
N ILE A 70 -3.76 2.06 5.23
CA ILE A 70 -4.96 2.88 5.03
C ILE A 70 -5.08 3.93 6.13
N GLU A 71 -5.82 4.98 5.82
CA GLU A 71 -6.43 5.87 6.81
C GLU A 71 -7.93 5.56 6.90
N GLY A 72 -8.47 5.62 8.11
CA GLY A 72 -9.90 5.43 8.30
C GLY A 72 -10.39 5.76 9.70
N ALA A 73 -11.71 5.81 9.83
CA ALA A 73 -12.39 6.06 11.10
C ALA A 73 -12.92 4.74 11.69
N ARG A 74 -12.79 4.59 13.01
CA ARG A 74 -13.32 3.46 13.78
C ARG A 74 -13.74 3.92 15.18
N SER A 75 -14.92 3.51 15.62
CA SER A 75 -15.30 3.61 17.04
C SER A 75 -14.51 2.59 17.87
N SER A 76 -14.12 2.94 19.10
CA SER A 76 -13.23 2.12 19.95
C SER A 76 -13.64 0.65 20.09
N THR A 77 -14.95 0.38 20.11
CA THR A 77 -15.55 -0.96 20.24
C THR A 77 -15.82 -1.68 18.91
N SER A 78 -15.75 -0.98 17.79
CA SER A 78 -16.08 -1.54 16.47
C SER A 78 -14.94 -2.38 15.91
N THR A 79 -15.26 -3.52 15.29
CA THR A 79 -14.34 -4.29 14.45
C THR A 79 -14.37 -3.85 12.98
N THR A 80 -15.09 -2.77 12.69
CA THR A 80 -15.24 -2.22 11.34
C THR A 80 -14.48 -0.90 11.22
N ILE A 81 -13.60 -0.82 10.23
CA ILE A 81 -12.91 0.40 9.84
C ILE A 81 -13.61 0.94 8.59
N ARG A 82 -14.05 2.19 8.68
CA ARG A 82 -14.53 2.94 7.52
C ARG A 82 -13.32 3.55 6.84
N VAL A 83 -13.03 3.12 5.63
CA VAL A 83 -11.81 3.49 4.90
C VAL A 83 -11.99 4.85 4.23
N ASP A 84 -11.11 5.77 4.55
CA ASP A 84 -11.09 7.12 3.97
C ASP A 84 -10.05 7.23 2.85
N SER A 85 -8.87 6.60 3.00
CA SER A 85 -7.83 6.59 1.97
C SER A 85 -6.93 5.35 2.01
N ILE A 86 -6.24 5.05 0.91
CA ILE A 86 -5.19 4.01 0.82
C ILE A 86 -3.84 4.72 0.65
N HIS A 87 -2.93 4.53 1.59
CA HIS A 87 -1.60 5.14 1.55
C HIS A 87 -0.65 4.38 0.63
N TYR A 88 -0.57 3.07 0.79
CA TYR A 88 0.21 2.18 -0.07
C TYR A 88 -0.21 0.73 0.12
N VAL A 89 0.20 -0.12 -0.82
CA VAL A 89 -0.02 -1.56 -0.81
C VAL A 89 1.31 -2.29 -0.93
N GLY A 90 1.34 -3.54 -0.50
CA GLY A 90 2.45 -4.46 -0.71
C GLY A 90 1.95 -5.72 -1.39
N LEU A 91 2.45 -6.00 -2.59
CA LEU A 91 2.00 -7.16 -3.37
C LEU A 91 2.80 -8.40 -2.94
N HIS A 92 2.11 -9.41 -2.41
CA HIS A 92 2.74 -10.66 -1.93
C HIS A 92 3.49 -11.37 -3.05
N ASP A 93 2.90 -11.40 -4.25
CA ASP A 93 3.50 -12.00 -5.44
C ASP A 93 4.84 -11.34 -5.82
N LEU A 94 5.12 -10.13 -5.35
CA LEU A 94 6.35 -9.40 -5.67
C LEU A 94 7.55 -9.85 -4.83
N ILE A 95 7.32 -10.45 -3.65
CA ILE A 95 8.39 -10.83 -2.74
C ILE A 95 9.30 -11.88 -3.37
N GLY A 96 10.62 -11.68 -3.26
CA GLY A 96 11.63 -12.57 -3.81
C GLY A 96 12.62 -11.90 -4.75
N ASN A 97 13.35 -12.72 -5.51
CA ASN A 97 14.36 -12.25 -6.47
C ASN A 97 13.77 -12.22 -7.88
N TRP A 98 14.09 -11.16 -8.61
CA TRP A 98 13.69 -10.95 -9.98
C TRP A 98 14.91 -10.56 -10.80
N LYS A 99 14.98 -11.04 -12.04
CA LYS A 99 15.99 -10.68 -13.01
C LYS A 99 15.44 -9.63 -13.96
N GLY A 100 16.14 -8.50 -14.07
CA GLY A 100 15.87 -7.49 -15.08
C GLY A 100 16.49 -7.85 -16.43
N ASP A 101 15.93 -7.30 -17.50
CA ASP A 101 16.51 -7.29 -18.84
C ASP A 101 17.66 -6.27 -19.00
N ASP A 102 18.01 -5.59 -17.90
CA ASP A 102 19.03 -4.55 -17.79
C ASP A 102 20.36 -5.04 -17.20
N ASN A 103 20.53 -6.36 -17.01
CA ASN A 103 21.64 -7.00 -16.30
C ASN A 103 21.70 -6.71 -14.79
N TYR A 104 20.59 -6.33 -14.17
CA TYR A 104 20.47 -6.24 -12.71
C TYR A 104 19.49 -7.28 -12.16
N CYS A 105 19.63 -7.54 -10.86
CA CYS A 105 18.73 -8.35 -10.06
C CYS A 105 18.05 -7.46 -9.04
N TYR A 106 16.74 -7.67 -8.87
CA TYR A 106 15.82 -6.90 -8.05
C TYR A 106 15.26 -7.82 -6.98
N ARG A 107 15.67 -7.61 -5.73
CA ARG A 107 15.22 -8.41 -4.59
C ARG A 107 14.26 -7.60 -3.73
N PHE A 108 12.98 -7.90 -3.82
CA PHE A 108 11.97 -7.36 -2.92
C PHE A 108 12.04 -8.13 -1.60
N LYS A 109 12.76 -7.55 -0.63
CA LYS A 109 12.97 -8.15 0.71
C LYS A 109 11.69 -8.10 1.55
N SER A 110 10.91 -7.05 1.40
CA SER A 110 9.64 -6.82 2.10
C SER A 110 8.72 -5.96 1.24
N PHE A 111 7.55 -5.60 1.77
CA PHE A 111 6.57 -4.74 1.10
C PHE A 111 7.03 -3.30 0.88
N THR A 112 8.16 -2.89 1.46
CA THR A 112 8.69 -1.54 1.34
C THR A 112 10.20 -1.46 1.12
N HIS A 113 10.89 -2.61 1.03
CA HIS A 113 12.34 -2.66 0.87
C HIS A 113 12.74 -3.48 -0.36
N LEU A 114 13.52 -2.85 -1.23
CA LEU A 114 14.06 -3.41 -2.46
C LEU A 114 15.59 -3.34 -2.42
N ILE A 115 16.25 -4.35 -2.97
CA ILE A 115 17.69 -4.31 -3.23
C ILE A 115 17.94 -4.54 -4.70
N ILE A 116 18.77 -3.69 -5.29
CA ILE A 116 19.21 -3.82 -6.67
C ILE A 116 20.72 -4.13 -6.68
N PHE A 117 21.12 -5.17 -7.41
CA PHE A 117 22.52 -5.58 -7.53
C PHE A 117 22.84 -6.14 -8.92
N PRO A 118 24.08 -6.04 -9.41
CA PRO A 118 24.45 -6.56 -10.73
C PRO A 118 24.21 -8.07 -10.86
N ALA A 119 23.70 -8.51 -12.01
CA ALA A 119 23.44 -9.91 -12.30
C ALA A 119 24.75 -10.65 -12.62
N GLN A 120 25.43 -11.21 -11.60
CA GLN A 120 26.66 -11.97 -11.81
C GLN A 120 26.42 -13.44 -12.23
N LYS A 121 25.22 -13.99 -12.01
CA LYS A 121 24.84 -15.39 -12.35
C LYS A 121 23.41 -15.48 -12.87
N LYS A 122 23.07 -16.59 -13.54
CA LYS A 122 21.72 -16.85 -14.12
C LYS A 122 20.57 -16.74 -13.11
N ASN A 123 20.83 -16.95 -11.81
CA ASN A 123 19.76 -17.21 -10.82
C ASN A 123 19.57 -16.10 -9.78
N CYS A 124 20.05 -14.87 -10.03
CA CYS A 124 19.93 -13.74 -9.09
C CYS A 124 20.19 -14.11 -7.62
N LYS A 125 21.19 -14.97 -7.40
CA LYS A 125 21.64 -15.31 -6.06
C LYS A 125 22.50 -14.15 -5.58
N MET A 126 22.05 -13.50 -4.52
CA MET A 126 22.81 -12.47 -3.84
C MET A 126 24.01 -13.16 -3.19
N GLU A 127 25.15 -13.18 -3.88
CA GLU A 127 26.45 -13.36 -3.22
C GLU A 127 26.74 -12.11 -2.38
N ILE A 128 27.86 -12.08 -1.65
CA ILE A 128 28.26 -11.02 -0.70
C ILE A 128 28.48 -9.64 -1.39
N VAL A 129 27.94 -9.44 -2.59
CA VAL A 129 27.95 -8.19 -3.34
C VAL A 129 27.05 -7.18 -2.64
N ALA A 130 27.61 -6.00 -2.35
CA ALA A 130 26.90 -4.84 -1.84
C ALA A 130 25.88 -4.35 -2.87
N GLY A 131 24.64 -4.83 -2.76
CA GLY A 131 23.50 -4.26 -3.48
C GLY A 131 23.13 -2.91 -2.91
N ARG A 132 22.54 -2.05 -3.74
CA ARG A 132 21.98 -0.78 -3.29
C ARG A 132 20.57 -1.02 -2.75
N GLU A 133 20.32 -0.55 -1.54
CA GLU A 133 19.02 -0.67 -0.90
C GLU A 133 18.15 0.55 -1.23
N TYR A 134 16.88 0.28 -1.49
CA TYR A 134 15.86 1.27 -1.80
C TYR A 134 14.65 1.06 -0.89
N ALA A 135 14.07 2.16 -0.42
CA ALA A 135 12.72 2.16 0.09
C ALA A 135 11.75 2.33 -1.09
N TYR A 136 10.64 1.60 -1.08
CA TYR A 136 9.61 1.73 -2.10
C TYR A 136 8.20 1.69 -1.52
N THR A 137 7.25 2.30 -2.24
CA THR A 137 5.82 2.18 -1.98
C THR A 137 5.07 1.95 -3.28
N ILE A 138 4.02 1.13 -3.24
CA ILE A 138 3.13 0.90 -4.37
C ILE A 138 1.78 1.54 -4.06
N ASN A 139 1.30 2.38 -4.96
CA ASN A 139 0.00 3.05 -4.88
C ASN A 139 -0.92 2.48 -5.96
N PRO A 140 -2.11 1.97 -5.61
CA PRO A 140 -3.05 1.50 -6.61
C PRO A 140 -3.60 2.68 -7.41
N THR A 141 -3.58 2.58 -8.74
CA THR A 141 -4.33 3.48 -9.64
C THR A 141 -5.48 2.71 -10.28
N GLU A 142 -6.33 3.39 -11.05
CA GLU A 142 -7.48 2.76 -11.70
C GLU A 142 -7.07 1.64 -12.67
N HIS A 143 -5.95 1.83 -13.39
CA HIS A 143 -5.52 0.93 -14.45
C HIS A 143 -4.35 0.05 -13.97
N ASP A 144 -3.31 0.69 -13.43
CA ASP A 144 -2.04 0.03 -13.10
C ASP A 144 -1.64 0.31 -11.64
N TRP A 145 -0.35 0.25 -11.34
CA TRP A 145 0.21 0.60 -10.05
C TRP A 145 1.24 1.71 -10.25
N LEU A 146 1.31 2.65 -9.32
CA LEU A 146 2.37 3.64 -9.27
C LEU A 146 3.39 3.17 -8.23
N LEU A 147 4.66 3.09 -8.61
CA LEU A 147 5.76 2.74 -7.74
C LEU A 147 6.58 4.00 -7.47
N LEU A 148 6.78 4.31 -6.20
CA LEU A 148 7.75 5.32 -5.76
C LEU A 148 8.96 4.57 -5.22
N LEU A 149 10.16 4.90 -5.72
CA LEU A 149 11.41 4.36 -5.21
C LEU A 149 12.30 5.49 -4.72
N SER A 150 12.97 5.26 -3.60
CA SER A 150 13.90 6.24 -3.03
C SER A 150 15.12 5.54 -2.44
N ASP A 151 16.28 6.16 -2.64
CA ASP A 151 17.48 5.90 -1.85
C ASP A 151 17.96 7.20 -1.20
N ASN A 152 19.18 7.22 -0.67
CA ASN A 152 19.77 8.42 -0.07
C ASN A 152 20.22 9.48 -1.11
N GLN A 153 20.11 9.22 -2.40
CA GLN A 153 20.62 10.05 -3.49
C GLN A 153 19.52 10.56 -4.42
N ALA A 154 18.46 9.80 -4.64
CA ALA A 154 17.47 10.08 -5.66
C ALA A 154 16.08 9.49 -5.33
N ASN A 155 15.07 10.12 -5.92
CA ASN A 155 13.68 9.66 -5.92
C ASN A 155 13.23 9.41 -7.36
N TYR A 156 12.63 8.25 -7.57
CA TYR A 156 12.12 7.82 -8.86
C TYR A 156 10.64 7.51 -8.76
N VAL A 157 9.91 7.83 -9.83
CA VAL A 157 8.52 7.42 -10.03
C VAL A 157 8.52 6.38 -11.13
N ALA A 158 7.69 5.35 -11.01
CA ALA A 158 7.55 4.37 -12.05
C ALA A 158 6.10 3.92 -12.22
N ASP A 159 5.67 3.78 -13.47
CA ASP A 159 4.49 2.97 -13.78
C ASP A 159 4.88 1.52 -13.60
N PHE A 160 4.04 0.78 -12.88
CA PHE A 160 4.31 -0.57 -12.45
C PHE A 160 3.16 -1.48 -12.88
N ILE A 161 3.47 -2.44 -13.76
CA ILE A 161 2.50 -3.34 -14.36
C ILE A 161 2.84 -4.77 -13.95
N LEU A 162 2.07 -5.32 -13.00
CA LEU A 162 2.15 -6.73 -12.62
C LEU A 162 1.32 -7.58 -13.59
N LYS A 163 1.95 -8.11 -14.64
CA LYS A 163 1.26 -8.95 -15.64
C LYS A 163 0.83 -10.29 -15.04
N ASN A 164 1.71 -10.89 -14.24
CA ASN A 164 1.44 -12.11 -13.46
C ASN A 164 2.52 -12.27 -12.38
N SER A 165 2.44 -13.33 -11.57
CA SER A 165 3.38 -13.61 -10.47
C SER A 165 4.85 -13.82 -10.89
N ASN A 166 5.14 -13.93 -12.19
CA ASN A 166 6.47 -14.16 -12.76
C ASN A 166 6.92 -13.08 -13.76
N SER A 167 6.09 -12.07 -14.03
CA SER A 167 6.40 -11.01 -15.00
C SER A 167 5.89 -9.65 -14.53
N VAL A 168 6.81 -8.71 -14.40
CA VAL A 168 6.54 -7.31 -14.06
C VAL A 168 7.20 -6.42 -15.11
N GLU A 169 6.57 -5.30 -15.41
CA GLU A 169 7.15 -4.23 -16.22
C GLU A 169 7.15 -2.94 -15.39
N MET A 170 8.28 -2.23 -15.40
CA MET A 170 8.45 -0.95 -14.70
C MET A 170 8.96 0.09 -15.70
N SER A 171 8.22 1.18 -15.88
CA SER A 171 8.67 2.33 -16.66
C SER A 171 9.07 3.43 -15.68
N LEU A 172 10.37 3.69 -15.52
CA LEU A 172 10.91 4.71 -14.63
C LEU A 172 10.89 6.07 -15.31
N TYR A 173 10.49 7.07 -14.53
CA TYR A 173 10.43 8.47 -14.90
C TYR A 173 11.34 9.31 -13.99
N ASP A 174 11.88 10.39 -14.55
CA ASP A 174 12.43 11.46 -13.74
C ASP A 174 11.29 12.18 -13.02
N SER A 175 11.38 12.30 -11.70
CA SER A 175 10.32 12.89 -10.88
C SER A 175 10.17 14.41 -11.06
N ASN A 176 11.17 15.08 -11.63
CA ASN A 176 11.16 16.52 -11.88
C ASN A 176 10.72 16.86 -13.31
N THR A 177 11.19 16.10 -14.31
CA THR A 177 10.90 16.40 -15.73
C THR A 177 9.74 15.57 -16.32
N GLY A 178 9.45 14.41 -15.73
CA GLY A 178 8.46 13.46 -16.27
C GLY A 178 8.97 12.64 -17.46
N ASP A 179 10.25 12.79 -17.85
CA ASP A 179 10.82 12.02 -18.95
C ASP A 179 10.97 10.54 -18.59
N ILE A 180 10.69 9.66 -19.56
CA ILE A 180 10.96 8.23 -19.42
C ILE A 180 12.48 8.02 -19.41
N LEU A 181 13.01 7.59 -18.27
CA LEU A 181 14.42 7.23 -18.11
C LEU A 181 14.69 5.84 -18.68
N ARG A 182 13.85 4.87 -18.31
CA ARG A 182 14.04 3.47 -18.70
C ARG A 182 12.78 2.64 -18.49
N THR A 183 12.52 1.69 -19.39
CA THR A 183 11.59 0.57 -19.14
C THR A 183 12.38 -0.70 -18.84
N ILE A 184 12.02 -1.38 -17.75
CA ILE A 184 12.70 -2.56 -17.23
C ILE A 184 11.69 -3.69 -17.09
N LYS A 185 12.01 -4.85 -17.66
CA LYS A 185 11.18 -6.05 -17.56
C LYS A 185 11.80 -7.00 -16.57
N LEU A 186 11.06 -7.28 -15.51
CA LEU A 186 11.45 -8.19 -14.44
C LEU A 186 10.82 -9.57 -14.66
N ARG A 187 11.63 -10.62 -14.51
CA ARG A 187 11.19 -12.02 -14.55
C ARG A 187 11.76 -12.81 -13.38
N LYS A 188 10.98 -13.72 -12.83
CA LYS A 188 11.47 -14.70 -11.85
C LYS A 188 12.26 -15.82 -12.51
#